data_AF-A0A7X9H950-F1
#
_entry.id   AF-A0A7X9H950-F1
#
_cell.length_a   1.000
_cell.length_b   1.000
_cell.length_c   1.000
_cell.angle_alpha   90.00
_cell.angle_beta   90.00
_cell.angle_gamma   90.00
#
_symmetry.space_group_name_H-M   'P 1'
#
loop_
_entity.id
_entity.type
_entity.pdbx_description
1 polymer ?
#
loop_
_entity_poly.entity_id
_entity_poly.type
_entity_poly.pdbx_seq_one_letter_code
_entity_poly.pdbx_strand_id
1 'polypeptide(L)'
;MKARIIILGLISLFLLCGAGCVKESCCRGNVPYGECDCPKLKKSDFNVTKKEAVLYMVASEEEAWRLQAQMQDGSYIITYNHQTDVAQIFSTVDNFVNVFRICNFPDFAKKWAAPRIGQKVYFEGVTYDYCEPVYGIPEIGYSNYILTTLIKK
;
A
#
# COMPACT_ATOMS: atom_id res chain seq x y z
N MET A 1 41.30 -43.57 36.40
CA MET A 1 41.31 -44.38 35.15
C MET A 1 39.88 -44.71 34.74
N LYS A 2 39.42 -44.12 33.64
CA LYS A 2 38.65 -44.74 32.54
C LYS A 2 38.45 -43.67 31.47
N ALA A 3 39.22 -43.79 30.39
CA ALA A 3 39.09 -43.03 29.16
C ALA A 3 38.41 -43.91 28.10
N ARG A 4 37.73 -43.27 27.13
CA ARG A 4 37.35 -43.67 25.74
C ARG A 4 36.19 -42.73 25.33
N ILE A 5 36.34 -41.69 24.51
CA ILE A 5 36.66 -41.55 23.07
C ILE A 5 35.67 -42.27 22.13
N ILE A 6 35.08 -41.48 21.21
CA ILE A 6 34.75 -41.67 19.77
C ILE A 6 33.54 -40.73 19.50
N ILE A 7 33.64 -39.51 18.94
CA ILE A 7 34.03 -39.04 17.58
C ILE A 7 33.12 -39.53 16.44
N LEU A 8 32.41 -38.56 15.84
CA LEU A 8 31.87 -38.48 14.47
C LEU A 8 30.81 -39.50 14.01
N GLY A 9 29.64 -38.97 13.66
CA GLY A 9 28.68 -39.68 12.81
C GLY A 9 27.46 -38.83 12.41
N LEU A 10 27.57 -38.16 11.25
CA LEU A 10 26.48 -37.77 10.34
C LEU A 10 25.36 -36.86 10.89
N ILE A 11 25.31 -35.57 10.54
CA ILE A 11 24.81 -35.08 9.23
C ILE A 11 23.64 -35.97 8.72
N SER A 12 22.50 -35.92 9.40
CA SER A 12 21.24 -36.51 8.93
C SER A 12 20.05 -36.07 9.80
N LEU A 13 19.79 -34.77 9.92
CA LEU A 13 18.42 -34.30 10.20
C LEU A 13 18.19 -32.86 9.69
N PHE A 14 18.84 -32.50 8.57
CA PHE A 14 18.19 -31.65 7.57
C PHE A 14 17.25 -32.60 6.81
N LEU A 15 15.98 -32.20 6.63
CA LEU A 15 14.85 -33.01 6.15
C LEU A 15 14.03 -33.61 7.30
N LEU A 16 13.05 -32.84 7.79
CA LEU A 16 11.67 -33.28 8.08
C LEU A 16 10.97 -32.21 8.95
N CYS A 17 10.80 -31.01 8.39
CA CYS A 17 9.69 -30.11 8.72
C CYS A 17 9.37 -29.26 7.49
N GLY A 18 9.30 -29.93 6.33
CA GLY A 18 8.64 -29.44 5.13
C GLY A 18 7.37 -30.26 4.94
N ALA A 19 6.28 -29.83 5.56
CA ALA A 19 4.93 -30.27 5.22
C ALA A 19 3.92 -29.19 5.64
N GLY A 20 3.55 -28.36 4.68
CA GLY A 20 2.17 -27.90 4.53
C GLY A 20 1.54 -27.09 5.66
N CYS A 21 1.87 -25.80 5.70
CA CYS A 21 0.86 -24.76 5.88
C CYS A 21 1.31 -23.52 5.10
N VAL A 22 1.22 -23.59 3.77
CA VAL A 22 1.03 -22.38 2.95
C VAL A 22 -0.36 -21.87 3.28
N LYS A 23 -0.48 -21.15 4.39
CA LYS A 23 -1.68 -20.38 4.70
C LYS A 23 -1.46 -18.99 4.14
N GLU A 24 -2.18 -18.69 3.06
CA GLU A 24 -2.39 -17.36 2.47
C GLU A 24 -3.09 -16.38 3.44
N SER A 25 -2.66 -16.31 4.70
CA SER A 25 -3.36 -15.58 5.76
C SER A 25 -2.51 -14.60 6.56
N CYS A 26 -1.22 -14.38 6.23
CA CYS A 26 -0.37 -13.49 7.03
C CYS A 26 -0.59 -11.99 6.78
N CYS A 27 -1.31 -11.59 5.72
CA CYS A 27 -1.43 -10.17 5.35
C CYS A 27 -2.87 -9.69 5.09
N ARG A 28 -3.91 -10.48 5.40
CA ARG A 28 -5.29 -9.99 5.38
C ARG A 28 -5.59 -9.25 6.68
N GLY A 29 -5.05 -8.04 6.81
CA GLY A 29 -5.54 -7.10 7.83
C GLY A 29 -6.90 -6.60 7.41
N ASN A 30 -7.94 -6.87 8.21
CA ASN A 30 -9.17 -6.08 8.13
C ASN A 30 -8.78 -4.64 8.46
N VAL A 31 -8.80 -3.77 7.45
CA VAL A 31 -8.48 -2.35 7.63
C VAL A 31 -9.64 -1.72 8.41
N PRO A 32 -9.41 -1.18 9.62
CA PRO A 32 -10.45 -0.45 10.33
C PRO A 32 -10.89 0.76 9.49
N TYR A 33 -12.18 1.07 9.54
CA TYR A 33 -12.75 2.20 8.82
C TYR A 33 -12.25 3.49 9.49
N GLY A 34 -11.29 4.17 8.86
CA GLY A 34 -10.94 5.55 9.16
C GLY A 34 -11.88 6.43 8.37
N GLU A 35 -12.81 7.09 9.06
CA GLU A 35 -13.70 8.06 8.42
C GLU A 35 -12.84 9.18 7.84
N CYS A 36 -13.01 9.50 6.56
CA CYS A 36 -12.62 10.84 6.12
C CYS A 36 -13.47 11.81 6.97
N ASP A 37 -12.89 12.89 7.50
CA ASP A 37 -13.63 13.99 8.14
C ASP A 37 -14.49 14.73 7.08
N CYS A 38 -15.54 14.05 6.63
CA CYS A 38 -16.39 14.41 5.52
C CYS A 38 -17.84 14.20 5.98
N PRO A 39 -18.59 15.26 6.28
CA PRO A 39 -19.93 15.13 6.83
C PRO A 39 -20.91 14.40 5.91
N LYS A 40 -20.63 14.28 4.60
CA LYS A 40 -21.39 13.48 3.62
C LYS A 40 -20.47 12.93 2.54
N LEU A 41 -19.90 11.74 2.76
CA LEU A 41 -19.20 11.00 1.70
C LEU A 41 -20.19 10.54 0.64
N LYS A 42 -20.22 11.21 -0.51
CA LYS A 42 -20.94 10.75 -1.70
C LYS A 42 -20.04 9.83 -2.49
N LYS A 43 -20.49 8.61 -2.79
CA LYS A 43 -19.72 7.69 -3.65
C LYS A 43 -19.48 8.36 -5.00
N SER A 44 -18.24 8.30 -5.47
CA SER A 44 -17.87 8.82 -6.77
C SER A 44 -18.28 7.82 -7.86
N ASP A 45 -18.63 8.32 -9.04
CA ASP A 45 -18.82 7.49 -10.22
C ASP A 45 -17.47 6.94 -10.74
N PHE A 46 -16.35 7.54 -10.32
CA PHE A 46 -15.00 7.07 -10.63
C PHE A 46 -14.61 5.88 -9.77
N ASN A 47 -14.83 4.66 -10.29
CA ASN A 47 -14.61 3.43 -9.53
C ASN A 47 -13.20 2.84 -9.74
N VAL A 48 -12.28 3.17 -8.85
CA VAL A 48 -11.03 2.41 -8.67
C VAL A 48 -11.29 1.34 -7.62
N THR A 49 -11.71 0.15 -8.05
CA THR A 49 -12.13 -0.88 -7.08
C THR A 49 -11.01 -1.82 -6.68
N LYS A 50 -10.07 -2.11 -7.59
CA LYS A 50 -9.05 -3.14 -7.43
C LYS A 50 -7.89 -2.92 -8.40
N LYS A 51 -6.68 -2.67 -7.89
CA LYS A 51 -5.50 -2.40 -8.75
C LYS A 51 -4.20 -2.85 -8.10
N GLU A 52 -3.19 -3.02 -8.95
CA GLU A 52 -1.79 -3.14 -8.53
C GLU A 52 -1.17 -1.75 -8.44
N ALA A 53 -0.33 -1.54 -7.43
CA ALA A 53 0.40 -0.29 -7.27
C ALA A 53 1.79 -0.52 -6.71
N VAL A 54 2.59 0.55 -6.73
CA VAL A 54 3.83 0.63 -5.96
C VAL A 54 3.62 1.60 -4.80
N LEU A 55 3.81 1.11 -3.57
CA LEU A 55 3.76 1.90 -2.35
C LEU A 55 5.15 2.49 -2.05
N TYR A 56 5.20 3.80 -1.84
CA TYR A 56 6.38 4.53 -1.41
C TYR A 56 6.15 5.18 -0.04
N MET A 57 7.13 5.06 0.84
CA MET A 57 7.23 5.93 2.01
C MET A 57 7.99 7.18 1.60
N VAL A 58 7.36 8.34 1.73
CA VAL A 58 7.92 9.63 1.31
C VAL A 58 8.13 10.54 2.51
N ALA A 59 9.04 11.50 2.37
CA ALA A 59 9.33 12.49 3.41
C ALA A 59 8.56 13.82 3.20
N SER A 60 8.05 14.08 2.00
CA SER A 60 7.35 15.33 1.68
C SER A 60 6.31 15.14 0.56
N GLU A 61 5.40 16.11 0.41
CA GLU A 61 4.47 16.16 -0.72
C GLU A 61 5.21 16.38 -2.05
N GLU A 62 6.28 17.17 -2.06
CA GLU A 62 7.11 17.39 -3.25
C GLU A 62 7.70 16.06 -3.78
N GLU A 63 8.15 15.19 -2.88
CA GLU A 63 8.64 13.87 -3.27
C GLU A 63 7.53 13.00 -3.87
N ALA A 64 6.31 13.06 -3.31
CA ALA A 64 5.15 12.36 -3.85
C ALA A 64 4.81 12.83 -5.28
N TRP A 65 4.78 14.14 -5.52
CA TRP A 65 4.54 14.71 -6.85
C TRP A 65 5.65 14.41 -7.85
N ARG A 66 6.91 14.38 -7.41
CA ARG A 66 8.04 13.97 -8.26
C ARG A 66 7.90 12.51 -8.71
N LEU A 67 7.47 11.61 -7.82
CA LEU A 67 7.19 10.22 -8.18
C LEU A 67 6.02 10.12 -9.16
N GLN A 68 4.97 10.93 -8.96
CA GLN A 68 3.83 11.01 -9.87
C GLN A 68 4.26 11.41 -11.29
N ALA A 69 5.12 12.43 -11.43
CA ALA A 69 5.61 12.88 -12.73
C ALA A 69 6.42 11.84 -13.51
N GLN A 70 6.92 10.79 -12.84
CA GLN A 70 7.67 9.69 -13.44
C GLN A 70 6.79 8.47 -13.77
N MET A 71 5.49 8.54 -13.47
CA MET A 71 4.56 7.44 -13.71
C MET A 71 4.34 7.20 -15.21
N GLN A 72 4.19 5.94 -15.57
CA GLN A 72 3.71 5.54 -16.89
C GLN A 72 2.18 5.68 -16.94
N ASP A 73 1.60 5.98 -18.09
CA ASP A 73 0.15 5.99 -18.25
C ASP A 73 -0.45 4.61 -17.92
N GLY A 74 -1.63 4.61 -17.29
CA GLY A 74 -2.31 3.44 -16.75
C GLY A 74 -1.78 2.91 -15.42
N SER A 75 -0.78 3.55 -14.80
CA SER A 75 -0.15 3.08 -13.56
C SER A 75 -0.76 3.71 -12.30
N TYR A 76 -0.55 3.04 -11.17
CA TYR A 76 -0.97 3.49 -9.85
C TYR A 76 0.23 3.46 -8.91
N ILE A 77 0.42 4.52 -8.14
CA ILE A 77 1.33 4.52 -7.00
C ILE A 77 0.56 4.92 -5.75
N ILE A 78 0.96 4.38 -4.62
CA ILE A 78 0.50 4.82 -3.31
C ILE A 78 1.68 5.52 -2.65
N THR A 79 1.47 6.69 -2.08
CA THR A 79 2.46 7.36 -1.24
C THR A 79 1.94 7.45 0.18
N TYR A 80 2.83 7.31 1.15
CA TYR A 80 2.55 7.59 2.55
C TYR A 80 3.63 8.51 3.11
N ASN A 81 3.22 9.68 3.59
CA ASN A 81 4.09 10.65 4.23
C ASN A 81 4.03 10.49 5.75
N HIS A 82 5.12 10.03 6.34
CA HIS A 82 5.22 9.80 7.79
C HIS A 82 5.19 11.10 8.62
N GLN A 83 5.56 12.25 8.03
CA GLN A 83 5.59 13.53 8.74
C GLN A 83 4.19 14.11 8.91
N THR A 84 3.33 13.94 7.92
CA THR A 84 1.97 14.49 7.89
C THR A 84 0.89 13.45 8.18
N ASP A 85 1.25 12.17 8.28
CA ASP A 85 0.33 11.02 8.35
C ASP A 85 -0.69 10.99 7.19
N VAL A 86 -0.29 11.47 6.01
CA VAL A 86 -1.12 11.51 4.81
C VAL A 86 -0.74 10.39 3.86
N ALA A 87 -1.74 9.64 3.39
CA ALA A 87 -1.59 8.68 2.31
C ALA A 87 -2.42 9.09 1.09
N GLN A 88 -1.86 8.88 -0.09
CA GLN A 88 -2.49 9.23 -1.36
C GLN A 88 -2.25 8.13 -2.40
N ILE A 89 -3.19 7.99 -3.33
CA ILE A 89 -3.04 7.22 -4.55
C ILE A 89 -2.91 8.21 -5.68
N PHE A 90 -1.88 8.09 -6.49
CA PHE A 90 -1.83 8.75 -7.79
C PHE A 90 -2.18 7.73 -8.86
N SER A 91 -2.97 8.15 -9.83
CA SER A 91 -3.31 7.39 -11.03
C SER A 91 -3.12 8.27 -12.24
N THR A 92 -2.47 7.75 -13.27
CA THR A 92 -2.44 8.33 -14.61
C THR A 92 -3.32 7.45 -15.49
N VAL A 93 -4.47 7.94 -15.93
CA VAL A 93 -5.34 7.20 -16.86
C VAL A 93 -5.75 8.16 -17.96
N ASP A 94 -5.54 7.75 -19.22
CA ASP A 94 -5.83 8.56 -20.39
C ASP A 94 -5.12 9.93 -20.37
N ASN A 95 -3.90 9.97 -19.81
CA ASN A 95 -3.11 11.19 -19.55
C ASN A 95 -3.71 12.18 -18.52
N PHE A 96 -4.76 11.79 -17.79
CA PHE A 96 -5.28 12.57 -16.66
C PHE A 96 -4.69 12.08 -15.35
N VAL A 97 -4.23 13.03 -14.53
CA VAL A 97 -3.73 12.74 -13.19
C VAL A 97 -4.90 12.76 -12.23
N ASN A 98 -5.10 11.66 -11.52
CA ASN A 98 -6.07 11.57 -10.43
C ASN A 98 -5.35 11.36 -9.11
N VAL A 99 -5.73 12.13 -8.11
CA VAL A 99 -5.21 12.08 -6.75
C VAL A 99 -6.33 11.64 -5.83
N PHE A 100 -6.14 10.48 -5.19
CA PHE A 100 -7.08 9.95 -4.22
C PHE A 100 -6.48 10.01 -2.83
N ARG A 101 -7.03 10.82 -1.94
CA ARG A 101 -6.62 10.81 -0.54
C ARG A 101 -7.14 9.55 0.13
N ILE A 102 -6.26 8.73 0.70
CA ILE A 102 -6.65 7.54 1.45
C ILE A 102 -7.01 7.95 2.88
N CYS A 103 -8.25 7.71 3.29
CA CYS A 103 -8.73 8.13 4.60
C CYS A 103 -8.40 7.16 5.74
N ASN A 104 -8.17 5.89 5.41
CA ASN A 104 -7.98 4.83 6.40
C ASN A 104 -6.70 4.02 6.15
N PHE A 105 -5.58 4.71 5.93
CA PHE A 105 -4.33 4.02 5.66
C PHE A 105 -3.89 3.18 6.88
N PRO A 106 -3.69 1.86 6.72
CA PRO A 106 -3.62 0.96 7.85
C PRO A 106 -2.28 1.05 8.61
N ASP A 107 -2.34 1.01 9.94
CA ASP A 107 -1.16 1.08 10.82
C ASP A 107 -0.13 -0.02 10.57
N PHE A 108 -0.55 -1.20 10.11
CA PHE A 108 0.40 -2.26 9.76
C PHE A 108 1.27 -1.86 8.57
N ALA A 109 0.72 -1.13 7.60
CA ALA A 109 1.43 -0.70 6.40
C ALA A 109 2.36 0.47 6.72
N LYS A 110 1.97 1.36 7.64
CA LYS A 110 2.85 2.42 8.18
C LYS A 110 4.16 1.88 8.75
N LYS A 111 4.18 0.61 9.19
CA LYS A 111 5.37 -0.05 9.77
C LYS A 111 6.23 -0.79 8.74
N TRP A 112 5.82 -0.83 7.47
CA TRP A 112 6.60 -1.50 6.44
C TRP A 112 7.89 -0.74 6.15
N ALA A 113 9.02 -1.45 6.17
CA ALA A 113 10.24 -0.96 5.56
C ALA A 113 10.07 -1.00 4.04
N ALA A 114 9.58 0.08 3.43
CA ALA A 114 9.53 0.18 1.99
C ALA A 114 10.94 0.52 1.46
N PRO A 115 11.49 -0.26 0.53
CA PRO A 115 12.74 0.09 -0.12
C PRO A 115 12.56 1.38 -0.94
N ARG A 116 13.67 2.08 -1.26
CA ARG A 116 13.63 3.30 -2.08
C ARG A 116 12.96 3.11 -3.46
N ILE A 117 13.00 1.89 -3.99
CA ILE A 117 12.34 1.52 -5.25
C ILE A 117 10.82 1.31 -5.10
N GLY A 118 10.28 1.46 -3.90
CA GLY A 118 8.90 1.19 -3.55
C GLY A 118 8.59 -0.29 -3.32
N GLN A 119 7.47 -0.55 -2.67
CA GLN A 119 6.95 -1.88 -2.37
C GLN A 119 5.79 -2.18 -3.31
N LYS A 120 5.87 -3.27 -4.09
CA LYS A 120 4.71 -3.72 -4.87
C LYS A 120 3.58 -4.11 -3.93
N VAL A 121 2.39 -3.60 -4.20
CA VAL A 121 1.19 -3.85 -3.42
C VAL A 121 0.02 -4.11 -4.35
N TYR A 122 -0.99 -4.70 -3.75
CA TYR A 122 -2.31 -4.82 -4.29
C TYR A 122 -3.28 -4.09 -3.35
N PHE A 123 -4.19 -3.30 -3.92
CA PHE A 123 -5.18 -2.58 -3.13
C PHE A 123 -6.59 -2.69 -3.72
N GLU A 124 -7.57 -2.61 -2.83
CA GLU A 124 -9.00 -2.48 -3.17
C GLU A 124 -9.66 -1.48 -2.24
N GLY A 125 -10.77 -0.92 -2.71
CA GLY A 125 -11.50 0.09 -1.95
C GLY A 125 -12.59 0.78 -2.75
N VAL A 126 -13.05 1.90 -2.21
CA VAL A 126 -14.17 2.67 -2.74
C VAL A 126 -13.78 4.14 -2.83
N THR A 127 -14.03 4.75 -3.99
CA THR A 127 -13.84 6.18 -4.23
C THR A 127 -15.05 6.99 -3.81
N TYR A 128 -14.80 8.16 -3.24
CA TYR A 128 -15.82 9.14 -2.85
C TYR A 128 -15.46 10.51 -3.40
N ASP A 129 -16.47 11.33 -3.66
CA ASP A 129 -16.29 12.71 -4.09
C ASP A 129 -15.44 13.46 -3.06
N TYR A 130 -14.57 14.34 -3.55
CA TYR A 130 -13.72 15.15 -2.69
C TYR A 130 -14.58 16.17 -1.92
N CYS A 131 -14.34 16.28 -0.62
CA CYS A 131 -15.24 17.02 0.29
C CYS A 131 -14.88 18.49 0.45
N GLU A 132 -13.68 18.90 0.03
CA GLU A 132 -13.23 20.28 0.11
C GLU A 132 -13.29 20.93 -1.28
N PRO A 133 -13.57 22.24 -1.37
CA PRO A 133 -13.50 22.93 -2.64
C PRO A 133 -12.05 22.92 -3.15
N VAL A 134 -11.80 22.18 -4.23
CA VAL A 134 -10.52 22.24 -4.94
C VAL A 134 -10.54 23.45 -5.85
N TYR A 135 -9.75 24.46 -5.51
CA TYR A 135 -9.34 25.49 -6.46
C TYR A 135 -8.05 24.99 -7.11
N GLY A 136 -8.13 24.37 -8.29
CA GLY A 136 -6.99 23.66 -8.86
C GLY A 136 -7.07 23.38 -10.36
N ILE A 137 -5.90 23.02 -10.89
CA ILE A 137 -5.54 22.72 -12.28
C ILE A 137 -6.59 21.77 -12.91
N PRO A 138 -7.29 22.15 -14.00
CA PRO A 138 -8.40 21.38 -14.56
C PRO A 138 -8.01 19.98 -15.04
N GLU A 139 -6.71 19.72 -15.24
CA GLU A 139 -6.17 18.42 -15.62
C GLU A 139 -5.98 17.44 -14.44
N ILE A 140 -6.26 17.85 -13.19
CA ILE A 140 -6.09 17.01 -11.99
C ILE A 140 -7.44 16.72 -11.31
N GLY A 141 -7.84 15.45 -11.28
CA GLY A 141 -8.99 14.97 -10.53
C GLY A 141 -8.63 14.71 -9.07
N TYR A 142 -9.48 15.17 -8.14
CA TYR A 142 -9.32 14.89 -6.71
C TYR A 142 -10.51 14.10 -6.18
N SER A 143 -10.23 13.13 -5.32
CA SER A 143 -11.23 12.29 -4.68
C SER A 143 -10.73 11.74 -3.34
N ASN A 144 -11.65 11.26 -2.52
CA ASN A 144 -11.33 10.49 -1.32
C ASN A 144 -11.39 8.99 -1.62
N TYR A 145 -10.66 8.20 -0.86
CA TYR A 145 -10.59 6.75 -1.03
C TYR A 145 -10.58 6.03 0.31
N ILE A 146 -11.40 4.99 0.40
CA ILE A 146 -11.43 4.11 1.57
C ILE A 146 -10.94 2.73 1.13
N LEU A 147 -9.78 2.35 1.65
CA LEU A 147 -9.20 1.03 1.46
C LEU A 147 -10.06 -0.03 2.15
N THR A 148 -10.40 -1.08 1.44
CA THR A 148 -10.94 -2.32 2.02
C THR A 148 -9.87 -3.41 2.09
N THR A 149 -8.88 -3.35 1.20
CA THR A 149 -7.80 -4.33 1.10
C THR A 149 -6.48 -3.63 0.78
N LEU A 150 -5.41 -4.01 1.47
CA LEU A 150 -4.04 -3.66 1.12
C LEU A 150 -3.11 -4.85 1.41
N ILE A 151 -2.49 -5.40 0.37
CA ILE A 151 -1.68 -6.61 0.44
C ILE A 151 -0.31 -6.32 -0.15
N LYS A 152 0.74 -6.67 0.60
CA LYS A 152 2.12 -6.67 0.11
C LYS A 152 2.32 -7.83 -0.86
N LYS A 153 2.88 -7.55 -2.05
CA LYS A 153 3.30 -8.55 -3.03
C LYS A 153 4.78 -8.89 -2.90
#